data_AF-A0A3M8BXH4-F1
#
_entry.id   AF-A0A3M8BXH4-F1
#
_cell.length_a   1.000
_cell.length_b   1.000
_cell.length_c   1.000
_cell.angle_alpha   90.00
_cell.angle_beta   90.00
_cell.angle_gamma   90.00
#
_symmetry.space_group_name_H-M   'P 1'
#
loop_
_entity.id
_entity.type
_entity.pdbx_description
1 polymer ?
#
loop_
_entity_poly.entity_id
_entity_poly.type
_entity_poly.pdbx_seq_one_letter_code
_entity_poly.pdbx_strand_id
1 'polypeptide(L)'
;MRLWHQALLPKLPRQQLLGQHRECAALRGAGWGKRHATVNYVFDPNPYKLFLYHQLVMQEMAARGYTPDAVWFDPMYRGKVAEPWEESQLDDSFQRGGLIYAEHDDTYMHECLENLSQKGIVIEEGSESGASAHQK
;
A
#
# COMPACT_ATOMS: atom_id res chain seq x y z
N MET A 1 -5.69 6.61 -10.74
CA MET A 1 -5.10 5.37 -10.21
C MET A 1 -4.12 5.79 -9.12
N ARG A 2 -4.35 5.40 -7.87
CA ARG A 2 -3.55 5.89 -6.72
C ARG A 2 -3.24 4.74 -5.78
N LEU A 3 -2.15 4.86 -5.01
CA LEU A 3 -2.02 4.12 -3.77
C LEU A 3 -2.88 4.82 -2.70
N TRP A 4 -3.56 4.05 -1.86
CA TRP A 4 -4.14 4.60 -0.64
C TRP A 4 -3.04 4.85 0.39
N HIS A 5 -3.18 5.90 1.19
CA HIS A 5 -2.30 6.14 2.32
C HIS A 5 -2.14 4.86 3.18
N GLN A 6 -0.92 4.49 3.56
CA GLN A 6 -0.63 3.19 4.20
C GLN A 6 -1.44 2.95 5.48
N ALA A 7 -1.67 3.99 6.29
CA ALA A 7 -2.48 3.90 7.51
C ALA A 7 -4.00 3.70 7.25
N LEU A 8 -4.47 3.88 6.02
CA LEU A 8 -5.86 3.57 5.65
C LEU A 8 -6.07 2.11 5.30
N LEU A 9 -5.02 1.34 4.99
CA LEU A 9 -5.15 -0.06 4.54
C LEU A 9 -6.06 -0.90 5.46
N PRO A 10 -5.93 -0.84 6.81
CA PRO A 10 -6.80 -1.59 7.72
C PRO A 10 -8.25 -1.13 7.73
N LYS A 11 -8.51 0.09 7.26
CA LYS A 11 -9.84 0.72 7.25
C LYS A 11 -10.52 0.71 5.89
N LEU A 12 -9.80 0.38 4.82
CA LEU A 12 -10.35 0.31 3.47
C LEU A 12 -11.48 -0.73 3.39
N PRO A 13 -12.59 -0.45 2.68
CA PRO A 13 -13.55 -1.50 2.37
C PRO A 13 -12.94 -2.55 1.43
N ARG A 14 -13.57 -3.74 1.42
CA ARG A 14 -13.10 -4.91 0.65
C ARG A 14 -12.72 -4.57 -0.80
N GLN A 15 -13.56 -3.84 -1.52
CA GLN A 15 -13.34 -3.55 -2.93
C GLN A 15 -12.06 -2.72 -3.17
N GLN A 16 -11.80 -1.74 -2.30
CA GLN A 16 -10.64 -0.86 -2.35
C GLN A 16 -9.37 -1.62 -1.99
N LEU A 17 -9.41 -2.46 -0.95
CA LEU A 17 -8.27 -3.30 -0.57
C LEU A 17 -7.88 -4.28 -1.69
N LEU A 18 -8.85 -5.03 -2.24
CA LEU A 18 -8.60 -5.96 -3.34
C LEU A 18 -8.19 -5.24 -4.63
N GLY A 19 -8.74 -4.04 -4.86
CA GLY A 19 -8.31 -3.16 -5.94
C GLY A 19 -6.86 -2.72 -5.77
N GLN A 20 -6.45 -2.36 -4.56
CA GLN A 20 -5.08 -1.95 -4.24
C GLN A 20 -4.07 -3.06 -4.50
N HIS A 21 -4.40 -4.33 -4.22
CA HIS A 21 -3.55 -5.46 -4.58
C HIS A 21 -3.34 -5.58 -6.10
N ARG A 22 -4.42 -5.51 -6.89
CA ARG A 22 -4.31 -5.55 -8.36
C ARG A 22 -3.48 -4.39 -8.89
N GLU A 23 -3.62 -3.23 -8.26
CA GLU A 23 -2.87 -2.03 -8.59
C GLU A 23 -1.37 -2.22 -8.34
N CYS A 24 -0.99 -2.68 -7.16
CA CYS A 24 0.40 -2.99 -6.84
C CYS A 24 0.99 -4.06 -7.78
N ALA A 25 0.23 -5.09 -8.12
CA ALA A 25 0.64 -6.12 -9.06
C ALA A 25 0.91 -5.54 -10.46
N ALA A 26 0.05 -4.64 -10.95
CA ALA A 26 0.23 -3.97 -12.24
C ALA A 26 1.46 -3.05 -12.24
N LEU A 27 1.62 -2.25 -11.18
CA LEU A 27 2.74 -1.31 -11.03
C LEU A 27 4.09 -2.04 -10.90
N ARG A 28 4.16 -3.15 -10.16
CA ARG A 28 5.39 -3.97 -10.05
C ARG A 28 5.75 -4.66 -11.37
N GLY A 29 4.75 -5.06 -12.14
CA GLY A 29 4.95 -5.77 -13.40
C GLY A 29 5.20 -4.86 -14.60
N ALA A 30 4.51 -5.15 -15.71
CA ALA A 30 4.64 -4.42 -16.97
C ALA A 30 4.16 -2.95 -16.91
N GLY A 31 3.56 -2.52 -15.80
CA GLY A 31 3.23 -1.13 -15.52
C GLY A 31 4.41 -0.30 -15.00
N TRP A 32 5.50 -0.94 -14.57
CA TRP A 32 6.65 -0.23 -13.99
C TRP A 32 7.21 0.85 -14.92
N GLY A 33 7.41 2.06 -14.39
CA GLY A 33 7.96 3.20 -15.12
C GLY A 33 7.00 3.86 -16.14
N LYS A 34 5.76 3.38 -16.27
CA LYS A 34 4.75 4.04 -17.10
C LYS A 34 4.16 5.22 -16.33
N ARG A 35 4.21 6.42 -16.92
CA ARG A 35 3.72 7.63 -16.24
C ARG A 35 2.23 7.51 -15.90
N HIS A 36 1.89 7.87 -14.67
CA HIS A 36 0.54 7.96 -14.15
C HIS A 36 0.37 9.29 -13.42
N ALA A 37 -0.70 10.03 -13.74
CA ALA A 37 -0.90 11.41 -13.28
C ALA A 37 -0.78 11.61 -11.75
N THR A 38 -1.12 10.60 -10.93
CA THR A 38 -1.26 10.71 -9.47
C THR A 38 -0.36 9.78 -8.66
N VAL A 39 0.50 8.99 -9.30
CA VAL A 39 1.31 7.94 -8.61
C VAL A 39 2.73 7.82 -9.14
N ASN A 40 3.23 8.83 -9.87
CA ASN A 40 4.59 8.80 -10.43
C ASN A 40 5.69 8.64 -9.37
N TYR A 41 5.47 9.11 -8.14
CA TYR A 41 6.42 8.99 -7.03
C TYR A 41 6.77 7.54 -6.68
N VAL A 42 5.90 6.58 -7.02
CA VAL A 42 6.14 5.15 -6.80
C VAL A 42 7.34 4.64 -7.58
N PHE A 43 7.73 5.31 -8.67
CA PHE A 43 8.85 4.94 -9.53
C PHE A 43 10.17 5.65 -9.17
N ASP A 44 10.18 6.49 -8.13
CA ASP A 44 11.40 7.07 -7.55
C ASP A 44 12.24 5.94 -6.90
N PRO A 45 13.57 5.88 -7.11
CA PRO A 45 14.24 4.79 -7.85
C PRO A 45 14.42 3.47 -7.09
N ASN A 46 13.59 3.18 -6.09
CA ASN A 46 13.69 1.97 -5.30
C ASN A 46 12.40 1.12 -5.42
N PRO A 47 12.38 0.10 -6.32
CA PRO A 47 11.25 -0.81 -6.46
C PRO A 47 10.90 -1.57 -5.17
N TYR A 48 11.83 -1.67 -4.23
CA TYR A 48 11.60 -2.29 -2.94
C TYR A 48 10.52 -1.55 -2.11
N LYS A 49 10.39 -0.22 -2.24
CA LYS A 49 9.32 0.55 -1.58
C LYS A 49 7.93 0.06 -1.99
N LEU A 50 7.73 -0.17 -3.30
CA LEU A 50 6.45 -0.67 -3.80
C LEU A 50 6.19 -2.10 -3.33
N PHE A 51 7.23 -2.93 -3.24
CA PHE A 51 7.12 -4.25 -2.65
C PHE A 51 6.63 -4.19 -1.19
N LEU A 52 7.23 -3.34 -0.36
CA LEU A 52 6.84 -3.22 1.05
C LEU A 52 5.42 -2.70 1.23
N TYR A 53 5.02 -1.72 0.42
CA TYR A 53 3.65 -1.25 0.42
C TYR A 53 2.70 -2.38 -0.01
N HIS A 54 3.06 -3.14 -1.05
CA HIS A 54 2.30 -4.31 -1.47
C HIS A 54 2.23 -5.38 -0.37
N GLN A 55 3.30 -5.57 0.40
CA GLN A 55 3.32 -6.49 1.53
C GLN A 55 2.30 -6.08 2.61
N LEU A 56 2.17 -4.79 2.95
CA LEU A 56 1.13 -4.32 3.86
C LEU A 56 -0.28 -4.66 3.35
N VAL A 57 -0.53 -4.47 2.05
CA VAL A 57 -1.81 -4.81 1.41
C VAL A 57 -2.08 -6.32 1.51
N MET A 58 -1.09 -7.16 1.21
CA MET A 58 -1.25 -8.61 1.26
C MET A 58 -1.39 -9.14 2.69
N GLN A 59 -0.71 -8.53 3.65
CA GLN A 59 -0.87 -8.84 5.07
C GLN A 59 -2.28 -8.50 5.56
N GLU A 60 -2.80 -7.33 5.20
CA GLU A 60 -4.18 -6.94 5.53
C GLU A 60 -5.21 -7.85 4.85
N MET A 61 -4.95 -8.24 3.59
CA MET A 61 -5.76 -9.26 2.90
C MET A 61 -5.76 -10.59 3.66
N ALA A 62 -4.60 -11.08 4.06
CA ALA A 62 -4.46 -12.32 4.83
C ALA A 62 -5.17 -12.23 6.20
N ALA A 63 -5.05 -11.11 6.89
CA ALA A 63 -5.74 -10.85 8.16
C ALA A 63 -7.27 -10.91 8.03
N ARG A 64 -7.81 -10.57 6.85
CA ARG A 64 -9.24 -10.66 6.52
C ARG A 64 -9.67 -11.99 5.90
N GLY A 65 -8.79 -13.00 5.90
CA GLY A 65 -9.07 -14.35 5.40
C GLY A 65 -8.93 -14.53 3.89
N TYR A 66 -8.33 -13.58 3.17
CA TYR A 66 -7.97 -13.76 1.76
C TYR A 66 -6.62 -14.45 1.63
N THR A 67 -6.41 -15.14 0.51
CA THR A 67 -5.16 -15.85 0.20
C THR A 67 -4.49 -15.21 -1.02
N PRO A 68 -3.73 -14.11 -0.87
CA PRO A 68 -2.90 -13.59 -1.95
C PRO A 68 -1.89 -14.66 -2.40
N ASP A 69 -1.60 -14.71 -3.69
CA ASP A 69 -0.64 -15.67 -4.23
C ASP A 69 0.76 -15.43 -3.64
N ALA A 70 1.36 -16.48 -3.08
CA ALA A 70 2.60 -16.41 -2.30
C ALA A 70 3.77 -15.83 -3.09
N VAL A 71 3.78 -15.98 -4.42
CA VAL A 71 4.84 -15.42 -5.28
C VAL A 71 4.93 -13.90 -5.19
N TRP A 72 3.85 -13.20 -4.81
CA TRP A 72 3.90 -11.75 -4.65
C TRP A 72 4.65 -11.29 -3.39
N PHE A 73 4.91 -12.19 -2.43
CA PHE A 73 5.74 -11.90 -1.26
C PHE A 73 7.25 -11.97 -1.56
N ASP A 74 7.65 -12.36 -2.76
CA ASP A 74 9.02 -12.20 -3.25
C ASP A 74 9.20 -10.74 -3.77
N PRO A 75 10.17 -9.95 -3.26
CA PRO A 75 10.43 -8.60 -3.75
C PRO A 75 10.90 -8.53 -5.20
N MET A 76 11.53 -9.58 -5.72
CA MET A 76 12.04 -9.63 -7.09
C MET A 76 10.93 -9.95 -8.09
N TYR A 77 9.83 -10.57 -7.65
CA TYR A 77 8.75 -10.98 -8.54
C TYR A 77 8.00 -9.79 -9.15
N ARG A 78 7.75 -9.86 -10.46
CA ARG A 78 7.10 -8.79 -11.24
C ARG A 78 5.97 -9.30 -12.14
N GLY A 79 5.35 -10.42 -11.74
CA GLY A 79 4.38 -11.10 -12.59
C GLY A 79 5.06 -11.95 -13.67
N LYS A 80 4.24 -12.56 -14.53
CA LYS A 80 4.70 -13.57 -15.51
C LYS A 80 5.38 -13.00 -16.77
N VAL A 81 5.30 -11.70 -16.99
CA VAL A 81 5.70 -11.05 -18.25
C VAL A 81 6.96 -10.20 -18.10
N ALA A 82 7.15 -9.56 -16.95
CA ALA A 82 8.33 -8.74 -16.71
C ALA A 82 9.43 -9.57 -16.05
N GLU A 83 10.66 -9.38 -16.51
CA GLU A 83 11.83 -9.99 -15.89
C GLU A 83 11.92 -9.58 -14.41
N PRO A 84 12.27 -10.51 -13.50
CA PRO A 84 12.48 -10.21 -12.09
C PRO A 84 13.47 -9.06 -11.87
N TRP A 85 13.40 -8.44 -10.69
CA TRP A 85 14.46 -7.52 -10.27
C TRP A 85 15.72 -8.29 -9.90
N GLU A 86 16.88 -7.71 -10.22
CA GLU A 86 18.15 -8.12 -9.63
C GLU A 86 18.27 -7.57 -8.20
N GLU A 87 18.97 -8.29 -7.34
CA GLU A 87 19.18 -7.89 -5.94
C GLU A 87 19.81 -6.49 -5.82
N SER A 88 20.71 -6.12 -6.74
CA SER A 88 21.34 -4.79 -6.77
C SER A 88 20.37 -3.64 -7.05
N GLN A 89 19.15 -3.93 -7.49
CA GLN A 89 18.11 -2.93 -7.74
C GLN A 89 17.17 -2.74 -6.54
N LEU A 90 17.27 -3.62 -5.54
CA LEU A 90 16.47 -3.58 -4.33
C LEU A 90 17.32 -2.98 -3.21
N ASP A 91 17.01 -1.75 -2.82
CA ASP A 91 17.67 -1.10 -1.70
C ASP A 91 16.79 -1.24 -0.45
N ASP A 92 17.24 -2.05 0.51
CA ASP A 92 16.53 -2.25 1.78
C ASP A 92 17.05 -1.37 2.93
N SER A 93 17.97 -0.44 2.63
CA SER A 93 18.63 0.42 3.63
C SER A 93 17.77 1.57 4.16
N PHE A 94 16.57 1.78 3.60
CA PHE A 94 15.62 2.78 4.09
C PHE A 94 15.14 2.43 5.52
N GLN A 95 14.93 3.45 6.34
CA GLN A 95 14.59 3.28 7.75
C GLN A 95 13.21 2.62 7.91
N ARG A 96 13.20 1.38 8.40
CA ARG A 96 11.96 0.66 8.74
C ARG A 96 11.34 1.30 9.99
N GLY A 97 10.08 1.72 9.91
CA GLY A 97 9.35 2.31 11.05
C GLY A 97 8.62 3.63 10.79
N GLY A 98 8.58 4.11 9.54
CA GLY A 98 7.85 5.32 9.15
C GLY A 98 6.99 5.14 7.90
N LEU A 99 6.76 6.24 7.19
CA LEU A 99 6.10 6.24 5.89
C LEU A 99 7.00 5.54 4.85
N ILE A 100 6.43 4.63 4.07
CA ILE A 100 7.13 3.97 2.95
C ILE A 100 7.42 4.99 1.84
N TYR A 101 6.44 5.86 1.59
CA TYR A 101 6.53 6.98 0.65
C TYR A 101 6.39 8.27 1.44
N ALA A 102 7.30 9.22 1.24
CA ALA A 102 7.22 10.52 1.91
C ALA A 102 5.94 11.27 1.53
N GLU A 103 5.42 11.00 0.33
CA GLU A 103 4.15 11.50 -0.19
C GLU A 103 2.94 10.98 0.58
N HIS A 104 3.07 9.94 1.40
CA HIS A 104 1.99 9.51 2.30
C HIS A 104 1.98 10.39 3.57
N ASP A 105 2.02 11.70 3.41
CA ASP A 105 1.93 12.66 4.50
C ASP A 105 0.47 12.96 4.88
N ASP A 106 0.28 13.87 5.85
CA ASP A 106 -1.04 14.29 6.29
C ASP A 106 -1.85 14.94 5.15
N THR A 107 -1.21 15.66 4.23
CA THR A 107 -1.90 16.26 3.08
C THR A 107 -2.49 15.16 2.20
N TYR A 108 -1.69 14.15 1.86
CA TYR A 108 -2.13 13.01 1.06
C TYR A 108 -3.15 12.13 1.77
N MET A 109 -3.07 12.03 3.10
CA MET A 109 -4.10 11.41 3.93
C MET A 109 -5.46 12.09 3.70
N HIS A 110 -5.53 13.42 3.83
CA HIS A 110 -6.76 14.17 3.60
C HIS A 110 -7.29 13.97 2.17
N GLU A 111 -6.42 14.02 1.15
CA GLU A 111 -6.82 13.73 -0.23
C GLU A 111 -7.37 12.31 -0.40
N CYS A 112 -6.83 11.32 0.33
CA CYS A 112 -7.34 9.95 0.30
C CYS A 112 -8.74 9.87 0.92
N LEU A 113 -8.94 10.50 2.08
CA LEU A 113 -10.23 10.54 2.77
C LEU A 113 -11.29 11.27 1.93
N GLU A 114 -10.95 12.39 1.32
CA GLU A 114 -11.85 13.11 0.41
C GLU A 114 -12.23 12.22 -0.79
N ASN A 115 -11.26 11.52 -1.38
CA ASN A 115 -11.54 10.63 -2.52
C ASN A 115 -12.45 9.44 -2.14
N LEU A 116 -12.34 8.93 -0.91
CA LEU A 116 -13.24 7.90 -0.38
C LEU A 116 -14.64 8.48 -0.14
N SER A 117 -14.71 9.66 0.47
CA SER A 117 -15.97 10.37 0.75
C SER A 117 -16.75 10.68 -0.54
N GLN A 118 -16.08 11.15 -1.59
CA GLN A 118 -16.67 11.37 -2.93
C GLN A 118 -17.23 10.07 -3.55
N LYS A 119 -16.77 8.90 -3.11
CA LYS A 119 -17.27 7.57 -3.51
C LYS A 119 -18.34 7.02 -2.55
N GLY A 120 -18.80 7.83 -1.61
CA GLY A 120 -19.77 7.42 -0.57
C GLY A 120 -19.17 6.52 0.51
N ILE A 121 -17.85 6.51 0.68
CA ILE A 121 -17.15 5.69 1.68
C ILE A 121 -16.62 6.64 2.76
N VAL A 122 -17.18 6.53 3.96
CA VAL A 122 -16.71 7.28 5.14
C VAL A 122 -15.90 6.33 6.02
N ILE A 123 -14.67 6.71 6.33
CA ILE A 123 -13.81 6.02 7.29
C ILE A 123 -13.83 6.85 8.56
N GLU A 124 -14.37 6.30 9.64
CA GLU A 124 -14.29 6.95 10.95
C GLU A 124 -12.84 6.89 11.46
N GLU A 125 -12.27 8.05 11.75
CA GLU A 125 -11.11 8.11 12.63
C GLU A 125 -11.59 7.72 14.02
N GLY A 126 -11.32 6.46 14.40
CA GLY A 126 -11.56 6.03 15.76
C GLY A 126 -10.88 7.00 16.71
N SER A 127 -11.67 7.75 17.47
CA SER A 127 -11.18 8.31 18.72
C SER A 127 -10.63 7.13 19.52
N GLU A 128 -9.38 7.21 19.96
CA GLU A 128 -8.92 6.38 21.07
C GLU A 128 -9.74 6.81 22.30
N SER A 129 -10.92 6.21 22.46
CA SER A 129 -11.69 6.26 23.70
C SER A 129 -11.86 4.82 24.18
N GLY A 130 -11.15 4.48 25.25
CA GLY A 130 -11.43 3.26 26.00
C GLY A 130 -10.24 2.50 26.57
N ALA A 131 -9.50 3.11 27.49
CA ALA A 131 -8.92 2.39 28.63
C ALA A 131 -8.66 3.34 29.81
N SER A 132 -9.73 3.85 30.40
CA SER A 132 -9.71 4.26 31.81
C SER A 132 -10.63 3.34 32.59
N ALA A 133 -10.18 2.99 33.79
CA ALA A 133 -10.84 2.24 34.85
C ALA A 133 -10.79 0.70 34.74
N HIS A 134 -9.93 0.06 35.55
CA HIS A 134 -10.32 -0.19 36.94
C HIS A 134 -9.12 -0.50 37.84
N GLN A 135 -8.99 0.38 38.82
CA GLN A 135 -8.27 0.18 40.06
C GLN A 135 -9.06 -0.82 40.91
N LYS A 136 -8.43 -1.93 41.31
CA LYS A 136 -8.65 -2.62 42.58
C LYS A 136 -7.36 -3.27 43.01
#